data_AF-A0A7A6YB87-F1
#
_entry.id   AF-A0A7A6YB87-F1
#
_cell.length_a   1.000
_cell.length_b   1.000
_cell.length_c   1.000
_cell.angle_alpha   90.00
_cell.angle_beta   90.00
_cell.angle_gamma   90.00
#
_symmetry.space_group_name_H-M   'P 1'
#
loop_
_entity.id
_entity.type
_entity.pdbx_description
1 polymer ?
#
loop_
_entity_poly.entity_id
_entity_poly.type
_entity_poly.pdbx_seq_one_letter_code
_entity_poly.pdbx_strand_id
1 'polypeptide(L)'
;LRLPITAGQFYGVWQHFYDDNFSGTDFTTHYVVLGFRFRVAEEDLLLPDEQHDDYRWLTPEALLASDNVHANSRAYFLAEKRAGVPGL
;
A
#
# COMPACT_ATOMS: atom_id res chain seq x y z
N LEU A 1 -10.99 10.72 10.13
CA LEU A 1 -9.67 11.17 10.66
C LEU A 1 -8.93 12.01 9.61
N ARG A 2 -8.28 13.11 10.00
CA ARG A 2 -7.36 13.86 9.12
C ARG A 2 -6.02 13.99 9.83
N LEU A 3 -4.96 13.46 9.24
CA LEU A 3 -3.61 13.45 9.82
C LEU A 3 -2.69 14.43 9.07
N PRO A 4 -1.82 15.17 9.77
CA PRO A 4 -0.77 15.95 9.12
C PRO A 4 0.30 15.02 8.54
N ILE A 5 1.07 15.49 7.54
CA ILE A 5 2.16 14.69 6.95
C ILE A 5 3.21 14.26 7.99
N THR A 6 3.39 15.05 9.04
CA THR A 6 4.31 14.76 10.15
C THR A 6 3.91 13.57 11.01
N ALA A 7 2.66 13.09 10.91
CA ALA A 7 2.23 11.86 11.57
C ALA A 7 2.78 10.61 10.87
N GLY A 8 3.16 10.72 9.60
CA GLY A 8 3.71 9.63 8.80
C GLY A 8 5.24 9.58 8.85
N GLN A 9 5.78 8.39 9.06
CA GLN A 9 7.18 8.10 8.75
C GLN A 9 7.29 7.81 7.24
N PHE A 10 8.10 8.59 6.54
CA PHE A 10 8.43 8.30 5.14
C PHE A 10 9.04 6.89 5.02
N TYR A 11 8.57 6.12 4.04
CA TYR A 11 8.88 4.70 3.88
C TYR A 11 9.27 4.37 2.43
N GLY A 12 10.11 5.21 1.85
CA GLY A 12 10.76 4.96 0.56
C GLY A 12 9.95 5.32 -0.69
N VAL A 13 10.64 5.34 -1.82
CA VAL A 13 10.07 5.56 -3.16
C VAL A 13 9.94 4.22 -3.90
N TRP A 14 8.70 3.83 -4.18
CA TRP A 14 8.34 2.56 -4.82
C TRP A 14 7.86 2.78 -6.25
N GLN A 15 7.82 1.71 -7.03
CA GLN A 15 7.35 1.75 -8.42
C GLN A 15 6.36 0.60 -8.63
N HIS A 16 5.14 0.92 -9.05
CA HIS A 16 4.10 -0.06 -9.34
C HIS A 16 3.74 0.02 -10.82
N PHE A 17 3.79 -1.13 -11.50
CA PHE A 17 3.42 -1.27 -12.90
C PHE A 17 2.22 -2.19 -12.98
N TYR A 18 1.18 -1.75 -13.68
CA TYR A 18 -0.05 -2.50 -13.95
C TYR A 18 -0.27 -2.55 -15.46
N ASP A 19 -0.76 -3.67 -15.96
CA ASP A 19 -0.98 -3.86 -17.40
C ASP A 19 -2.30 -3.21 -17.89
N ASP A 20 -3.13 -2.72 -16.97
CA ASP A 20 -4.42 -2.09 -17.21
C ASP A 20 -4.46 -0.63 -16.70
N ASN A 21 -5.62 0.00 -16.83
CA ASN A 21 -5.89 1.36 -16.36
C ASN A 21 -7.29 1.49 -15.72
N PHE A 22 -7.54 2.65 -15.12
CA PHE A 22 -8.78 2.92 -14.39
C PHE A 22 -10.06 2.76 -15.24
N SER A 23 -9.95 2.83 -16.56
CA SER A 23 -11.08 2.82 -17.51
C SER A 23 -11.06 1.65 -18.49
N GLY A 24 -10.10 0.72 -18.41
CA GLY A 24 -9.96 -0.35 -19.39
C GLY A 24 -8.59 -1.04 -19.35
N THR A 25 -8.26 -1.73 -20.45
CA THR A 25 -7.05 -2.57 -20.57
C THR A 25 -6.27 -2.29 -21.86
N ASP A 26 -6.50 -1.13 -22.46
CA ASP A 26 -5.92 -0.71 -23.74
C ASP A 26 -4.51 -0.11 -23.58
N PHE A 27 -4.15 0.30 -22.37
CA PHE A 27 -2.81 0.74 -22.00
C PHE A 27 -2.53 0.50 -20.50
N THR A 28 -1.25 0.56 -20.14
CA THR A 28 -0.71 0.28 -18.81
C THR A 28 -0.77 1.49 -17.88
N THR A 29 -0.69 1.23 -16.57
CA THR A 29 -0.53 2.28 -15.55
C THR A 29 0.78 2.11 -14.79
N HIS A 30 1.55 3.20 -14.65
CA HIS A 30 2.79 3.23 -13.88
C HIS A 30 2.71 4.32 -12.80
N TYR A 31 2.96 3.92 -11.56
CA TYR A 31 3.04 4.82 -10.41
C TYR A 31 4.45 4.86 -9.83
N VAL A 32 4.95 6.07 -9.58
CA VAL A 32 6.01 6.32 -8.60
C VAL A 32 5.34 6.68 -7.27
N VAL A 33 5.56 5.87 -6.24
CA VAL A 33 4.78 5.88 -4.99
C VAL A 33 5.67 6.28 -3.82
N LEU A 34 5.24 7.25 -3.02
CA LEU A 34 5.89 7.60 -1.76
C LEU A 34 5.22 6.83 -0.62
N GLY A 35 5.93 5.89 -0.01
CA GLY A 35 5.42 5.13 1.13
C GLY A 35 5.35 6.00 2.39
N PHE A 36 4.29 5.83 3.19
CA PHE A 36 4.18 6.40 4.53
C PHE A 36 3.66 5.36 5.51
N ARG A 37 4.32 5.24 6.66
CA ARG A 37 3.91 4.35 7.76
C ARG A 37 3.52 5.17 8.98
N PHE A 38 2.39 4.84 9.59
CA PHE A 38 1.93 5.43 10.84
C PHE A 38 1.02 4.44 11.58
N ARG A 39 0.74 4.75 12.85
CA ARG A 39 -0.14 3.94 13.71
C ARG A 39 -1.36 4.76 14.09
N VAL A 40 -2.52 4.12 14.12
CA VAL A 40 -3.81 4.72 14.46
C VAL A 40 -4.55 3.81 15.44
N ALA A 41 -5.52 4.38 16.14
CA ALA A 41 -6.56 3.62 16.83
C ALA A 41 -7.70 3.35 15.85
N GLU A 42 -8.30 2.15 15.89
CA GLU A 42 -9.33 1.76 14.91
C GLU A 42 -10.59 2.61 15.08
N GLU A 43 -10.93 2.93 16.32
CA GLU A 43 -12.05 3.77 16.74
C GLU A 43 -11.99 5.22 16.20
N ASP A 44 -10.82 5.70 15.79
CA ASP A 44 -10.66 7.02 15.17
C ASP A 44 -10.94 7.00 13.65
N LEU A 45 -11.02 5.81 13.04
CA LEU A 45 -11.21 5.65 11.60
C LEU A 45 -12.68 5.56 11.22
N LEU A 46 -13.01 6.23 10.12
CA LEU A 46 -14.25 6.04 9.38
C LEU A 46 -13.83 5.53 8.00
N LEU A 47 -13.82 4.21 7.84
CA LEU A 47 -13.36 3.57 6.60
C LEU A 47 -14.45 3.73 5.51
N PRO A 48 -14.16 4.44 4.40
CA PRO A 48 -15.11 4.69 3.31
C PRO A 48 -15.32 3.45 2.43
N ASP A 49 -16.39 3.39 1.64
CA ASP A 49 -16.71 2.24 0.76
C ASP A 49 -16.63 2.56 -0.75
N GLU A 50 -16.23 3.78 -1.15
CA GLU A 50 -16.19 4.16 -2.57
C GLU A 50 -15.09 3.44 -3.38
N GLN A 51 -14.05 2.91 -2.72
CA GLN A 51 -12.92 2.22 -3.36
C GLN A 51 -12.70 0.78 -2.88
N HIS A 52 -13.31 0.39 -1.75
CA HIS A 52 -13.14 -0.93 -1.15
C HIS A 52 -14.48 -1.41 -0.58
N ASP A 53 -14.76 -2.70 -0.73
CA ASP A 53 -16.00 -3.33 -0.25
C ASP A 53 -15.85 -4.08 1.08
N ASP A 54 -14.61 -4.38 1.50
CA ASP A 54 -14.27 -4.99 2.79
C ASP A 54 -12.91 -4.47 3.29
N TYR A 55 -12.71 -4.46 4.62
CA TYR A 55 -11.47 -4.02 5.27
C TYR A 55 -11.01 -5.02 6.32
N ARG A 56 -9.70 -5.28 6.38
CA ARG A 56 -9.10 -6.20 7.36
C ARG A 56 -7.77 -5.67 7.87
N TRP A 57 -7.56 -5.82 9.18
CA TRP A 57 -6.22 -5.71 9.78
C TRP A 57 -5.56 -7.08 9.73
N LEU A 58 -4.41 -7.18 9.03
CA LEU A 58 -3.67 -8.42 8.85
C LEU A 58 -2.28 -8.32 9.47
N THR A 59 -1.78 -9.43 10.01
CA THR A 59 -0.36 -9.53 10.38
C THR A 59 0.51 -9.62 9.13
N PRO A 60 1.81 -9.25 9.20
CA PRO A 60 2.74 -9.44 8.09
C PRO A 60 2.76 -10.89 7.58
N GLU A 61 2.70 -11.88 8.46
CA GLU A 61 2.73 -13.29 8.09
C GLU A 61 1.46 -13.67 7.31
N ALA A 62 0.29 -13.23 7.78
CA ALA A 62 -0.99 -13.53 7.15
C ALA A 62 -1.12 -12.88 5.76
N LEU A 63 -0.72 -11.61 5.61
CA LEU A 63 -0.80 -10.93 4.32
C LEU A 63 0.23 -11.47 3.31
N LEU A 64 1.41 -11.90 3.78
CA LEU A 64 2.45 -12.47 2.91
C LEU A 64 2.09 -13.87 2.42
N ALA A 65 1.33 -14.64 3.21
CA ALA A 65 0.84 -15.96 2.84
C ALA A 65 -0.40 -15.95 1.93
N SER A 66 -1.02 -14.79 1.70
CA SER A 66 -2.24 -14.66 0.91
C SER A 66 -1.96 -14.21 -0.52
N ASP A 67 -2.29 -15.07 -1.50
CA ASP A 67 -2.17 -14.72 -2.91
C ASP A 67 -3.15 -13.62 -3.34
N ASN A 68 -4.25 -13.43 -2.60
CA ASN A 68 -5.24 -12.38 -2.83
C ASN A 68 -4.77 -10.97 -2.43
N VAL A 69 -3.66 -10.85 -1.69
CA VAL A 69 -3.04 -9.54 -1.42
C VAL A 69 -2.09 -9.22 -2.57
N HIS A 70 -2.31 -8.15 -3.31
CA HIS A 70 -1.49 -7.82 -4.47
C HIS A 70 0.02 -7.77 -4.15
N ALA A 71 0.87 -8.21 -5.09
CA ALA A 71 2.32 -8.27 -4.91
C ALA A 71 2.95 -6.92 -4.53
N ASN A 72 2.44 -5.83 -5.10
CA ASN A 72 2.86 -4.45 -4.77
C ASN A 72 2.60 -4.10 -3.29
N SER A 73 1.52 -4.61 -2.69
CA SER A 73 1.23 -4.41 -1.26
C SER A 73 2.08 -5.34 -0.37
N ARG A 74 2.29 -6.59 -0.78
CA ARG A 74 3.17 -7.54 -0.07
C ARG A 74 4.61 -7.05 0.00
N ALA A 75 5.09 -6.36 -1.05
CA ALA A 75 6.47 -5.86 -1.15
C ALA A 75 6.90 -4.98 0.04
N TYR A 76 5.99 -4.21 0.65
CA TYR A 76 6.29 -3.39 1.83
C TYR A 76 6.73 -4.21 3.06
N PHE A 77 6.40 -5.50 3.11
CA PHE A 77 6.70 -6.39 4.24
C PHE A 77 7.85 -7.36 3.96
N LEU A 78 8.35 -7.42 2.72
CA LEU A 78 9.45 -8.29 2.30
C LEU A 78 10.79 -7.58 2.44
N ALA A 79 11.77 -8.21 3.08
CA ALA A 79 13.10 -7.61 3.27
C ALA A 79 13.84 -7.49 1.94
N GLU A 80 13.75 -8.51 1.10
CA GLU A 80 14.40 -8.55 -0.21
C GLU A 80 13.84 -7.51 -1.19
N LYS A 81 12.57 -7.10 -1.04
CA LYS A 81 11.95 -6.08 -1.88
C LYS A 81 12.25 -4.65 -1.43
N ARG A 82 12.64 -4.48 -0.16
CA ARG A 82 13.08 -3.18 0.38
C ARG A 82 14.52 -2.83 -0.02
N ALA A 83 15.34 -3.84 -0.33
CA ALA A 83 16.69 -3.62 -0.80
C ALA A 83 16.70 -2.77 -2.09
N GLY A 84 17.35 -1.61 -2.05
CA GLY A 84 17.46 -0.70 -3.19
C GLY A 84 16.28 0.25 -3.38
N VAL A 85 15.27 0.23 -2.49
CA VAL A 85 14.21 1.25 -2.47
C VAL A 85 14.80 2.58 -1.99
N PRO A 86 14.75 3.67 -2.80
CA PRO A 86 15.28 4.96 -2.38
C PRO A 86 14.61 5.46 -1.10
N GLY A 87 15.40 5.75 -0.08
CA GLY A 87 14.91 6.27 1.21
C GLY A 87 14.55 5.22 2.26
N LEU A 88 14.88 3.93 2.03
CA LEU A 88 14.85 2.87 3.04
C LEU A 88 16.25 2.41 3.45
#